data_AF-A0A918HET8-F1
#
_entry.id   AF-A0A918HET8-F1
#
_cell.length_a   1.000
_cell.length_b   1.000
_cell.length_c   1.000
_cell.angle_alpha   90.00
_cell.angle_beta   90.00
_cell.angle_gamma   90.00
#
_symmetry.space_group_name_H-M   'P 1'
#
loop_
_entity.id
_entity.type
_entity.pdbx_description
1 polymer ?
#
loop_
_entity_poly.entity_id
_entity_poly.type
_entity_poly.pdbx_seq_one_letter_code
_entity_poly.pdbx_strand_id
1 'polypeptide(L)'
;MGGAEPGSRGDERRWGPYAAAITRWERLTRPAPAPTDAAGRLHAEFVEWMQGLPSGWVTATPGLGRPAQLTALGNGVVPQQAARALQLLAPPFPRCPRCTGDGAC
;
A
#
# COMPACT_ATOMS: atom_id res chain seq x y z
N MET A 1 -2.57 8.68 28.00
CA MET A 1 -3.38 9.90 27.77
C MET A 1 -2.60 10.79 26.81
N GLY A 2 -3.20 11.15 25.66
CA GLY A 2 -2.63 12.03 24.62
C GLY A 2 -1.64 11.32 23.67
N GLY A 3 -1.64 11.48 22.34
CA GLY A 3 -2.27 12.50 21.52
C GLY A 3 -2.84 11.94 20.23
N ALA A 4 -4.13 12.20 19.99
CA ALA A 4 -4.67 12.25 18.65
C ALA A 4 -4.27 13.62 18.09
N GLU A 5 -3.28 13.65 17.20
CA GLU A 5 -3.13 14.77 16.28
C GLU A 5 -4.45 14.86 15.49
N PRO A 6 -5.24 15.93 15.60
CA PRO A 6 -6.50 15.99 14.91
C PRO A 6 -6.19 16.01 13.40
N GLY A 7 -6.61 14.96 12.70
CA GLY A 7 -6.98 15.11 11.30
C GLY A 7 -7.89 16.34 11.22
N SER A 8 -7.71 17.20 10.22
CA SER A 8 -8.49 18.42 10.16
C SER A 8 -9.98 18.07 10.28
N ARG A 9 -10.84 18.95 10.83
CA ARG A 9 -12.30 18.68 10.85
C ARG A 9 -12.85 18.29 9.47
N GLY A 10 -12.15 18.62 8.38
CA GLY A 10 -12.47 18.15 7.02
C GLY A 10 -12.19 16.66 6.79
N ASP A 11 -11.08 16.13 7.31
CA ASP A 11 -10.69 14.73 7.18
C ASP A 11 -11.57 13.81 8.00
N GLU A 12 -11.95 14.22 9.22
CA GLU A 12 -12.92 13.49 10.05
C GLU A 12 -14.29 13.39 9.36
N ARG A 13 -14.75 14.44 8.68
CA ARG A 13 -16.02 14.39 7.93
C ARG A 13 -15.95 13.49 6.70
N ARG A 14 -14.80 13.45 6.01
CA ARG A 14 -14.61 12.66 4.79
C ARG A 14 -14.39 11.17 5.08
N TRP A 15 -13.58 10.86 6.09
CA TRP A 15 -13.09 9.51 6.36
C TRP A 15 -13.68 8.89 7.63
N GLY A 16 -14.41 9.67 8.43
CA GLY A 16 -15.03 9.22 9.67
C GLY A 16 -14.01 8.55 10.60
N PRO A 17 -14.29 7.33 11.09
CA PRO A 17 -13.39 6.63 12.01
C PRO A 17 -12.03 6.27 11.39
N TYR A 18 -11.90 6.33 10.06
CA TYR A 18 -10.66 5.98 9.35
C TYR A 18 -9.71 7.16 9.17
N ALA A 19 -10.09 8.38 9.56
CA ALA A 19 -9.30 9.60 9.30
C ALA A 19 -7.84 9.47 9.77
N ALA A 20 -7.62 8.99 10.99
CA ALA A 20 -6.26 8.80 11.52
C ALA A 20 -5.43 7.78 10.71
N ALA A 21 -6.06 6.70 10.24
CA ALA A 21 -5.41 5.69 9.41
C ALA A 21 -5.06 6.25 8.03
N ILE A 22 -5.98 6.99 7.41
CA ILE A 22 -5.77 7.66 6.12
C ILE A 22 -4.62 8.65 6.23
N THR A 23 -4.64 9.58 7.21
CA THR A 23 -3.57 10.56 7.39
C THR A 23 -2.21 9.91 7.59
N ARG A 24 -2.13 8.82 8.38
CA ARG A 24 -0.88 8.08 8.55
C ARG A 24 -0.41 7.48 7.23
N TRP A 25 -1.32 6.92 6.44
CA TRP A 25 -0.99 6.28 5.18
C TRP A 25 -0.58 7.30 4.11
N GLU A 26 -1.24 8.46 4.06
CA GLU A 26 -0.88 9.57 3.17
C GLU A 26 0.55 10.05 3.42
N ARG A 27 0.97 10.14 4.69
CA ARG A 27 2.34 10.50 5.07
C ARG A 27 3.40 9.49 4.60
N LEU A 28 3.03 8.23 4.46
CA LEU A 28 3.94 7.15 4.05
C LEU A 28 3.94 6.90 2.54
N THR A 29 2.90 7.37 1.83
CA THR A 29 2.68 7.06 0.42
C THR A 29 2.51 8.32 -0.42
N ARG A 30 1.26 8.77 -0.57
CA ARG A 30 0.82 9.95 -1.32
C ARG A 30 -0.58 10.35 -0.83
N PRO A 31 -1.10 11.55 -1.17
CA PRO A 31 -2.47 11.93 -0.82
C PRO A 31 -3.51 10.90 -1.30
N ALA A 32 -4.56 10.69 -0.49
CA ALA A 32 -5.57 9.69 -0.75
C ALA A 32 -6.46 10.09 -1.94
N PRO A 33 -6.57 9.24 -2.98
CA PRO A 33 -7.55 9.43 -4.05
C PRO A 33 -8.99 9.46 -3.51
N ALA A 34 -9.94 9.89 -4.33
CA ALA A 34 -11.36 9.75 -3.99
C ALA A 34 -11.70 8.25 -3.83
N PRO A 35 -12.35 7.84 -2.72
CA PRO A 35 -12.64 6.43 -2.49
C PRO A 35 -13.71 5.89 -3.45
N THR A 36 -14.66 6.74 -3.85
CA THR A 36 -15.78 6.39 -4.71
C THR A 36 -16.03 7.47 -5.76
N ASP A 37 -16.58 7.07 -6.90
CA ASP A 37 -17.06 7.99 -7.92
C ASP A 37 -18.38 8.65 -7.51
N ALA A 38 -18.92 9.53 -8.37
CA ALA A 38 -20.19 10.23 -8.13
C ALA A 38 -21.40 9.29 -7.99
N ALA A 39 -21.32 8.06 -8.49
CA ALA A 39 -22.35 7.03 -8.35
C ALA A 39 -22.11 6.11 -7.13
N GLY A 40 -21.13 6.42 -6.28
CA GLY A 40 -20.79 5.63 -5.10
C GLY A 40 -19.99 4.36 -5.39
N ARG A 41 -19.44 4.20 -6.61
CA ARG A 41 -18.68 3.00 -6.99
C ARG A 41 -17.21 3.18 -6.62
N LEU A 42 -16.60 2.14 -6.05
CA LEU A 42 -15.20 2.13 -5.59
C LEU A 42 -14.19 2.52 -6.70
N HIS A 43 -13.29 3.46 -6.44
CA HIS A 43 -12.21 3.78 -7.39
C HIS A 43 -11.08 2.75 -7.32
N ALA A 44 -10.66 2.21 -8.48
CA ALA A 44 -9.52 1.30 -8.54
C ALA A 44 -8.22 1.97 -8.08
N GLU A 45 -8.03 3.25 -8.39
CA GLU A 45 -6.89 4.06 -7.91
C GLU A 45 -6.82 4.14 -6.39
N PHE A 46 -7.97 4.22 -5.71
CA PHE A 46 -8.01 4.21 -4.25
C PHE A 46 -7.60 2.85 -3.69
N VAL A 47 -8.03 1.75 -4.32
CA VAL A 47 -7.62 0.39 -3.91
C VAL A 47 -6.12 0.16 -4.14
N GLU A 48 -5.59 0.60 -5.28
CA GLU A 48 -4.15 0.57 -5.57
C GLU A 48 -3.35 1.38 -4.55
N TRP A 49 -3.86 2.55 -4.17
CA TRP A 49 -3.28 3.38 -3.12
C TRP A 49 -3.33 2.72 -1.74
N MET A 50 -4.44 2.06 -1.37
CA MET A 50 -4.55 1.33 -0.10
C MET A 50 -3.49 0.23 0.05
N GLN A 51 -3.11 -0.41 -1.06
CA GLN A 51 -2.04 -1.42 -1.08
C GLN A 51 -0.63 -0.79 -1.06
N GLY A 52 -0.52 0.54 -1.17
CA GLY A 52 0.76 1.24 -1.22
C GLY A 52 1.54 0.98 -2.50
N LEU A 53 0.85 0.59 -3.56
CA LEU A 53 1.44 0.43 -4.89
C LEU A 53 1.76 1.80 -5.49
N PRO A 54 2.79 1.91 -6.35
CA PRO A 54 3.02 3.11 -7.15
C PRO A 54 1.76 3.51 -7.93
N SER A 55 1.56 4.82 -8.12
CA SER A 55 0.43 5.31 -8.90
C SER A 55 0.50 4.78 -10.33
N GLY A 56 -0.60 4.19 -10.82
CA GLY A 56 -0.67 3.61 -12.16
C GLY A 56 -0.21 2.17 -12.27
N TRP A 57 0.23 1.52 -11.17
CA TRP A 57 0.79 0.16 -11.22
C TRP A 57 -0.15 -0.86 -11.88
N VAL A 58 -1.42 -0.85 -11.52
CA VAL A 58 -2.50 -1.60 -12.20
C VAL A 58 -3.33 -0.65 -13.04
N THR A 59 -3.65 0.52 -12.50
CA THR A 59 -4.65 1.44 -13.05
C THR A 59 -4.25 2.11 -14.36
N ALA A 60 -2.95 2.19 -14.68
CA ALA A 60 -2.45 2.69 -15.96
C ALA A 60 -2.13 1.58 -16.98
N THR A 61 -2.54 0.33 -16.73
CA THR A 61 -2.33 -0.79 -17.66
C THR A 61 -3.18 -0.60 -18.94
N PRO A 62 -2.57 -0.50 -20.13
CA PRO A 62 -3.31 -0.31 -21.37
C PRO A 62 -4.32 -1.43 -21.64
N GLY A 63 -5.55 -1.07 -22.02
CA GLY A 63 -6.62 -2.03 -22.32
C GLY A 63 -7.28 -2.68 -21.11
N LEU A 64 -6.85 -2.39 -19.88
CA LEU A 64 -7.41 -2.98 -18.67
C LEU A 64 -8.60 -2.15 -18.15
N GLY A 65 -9.83 -2.69 -18.32
CA GLY A 65 -11.05 -2.05 -17.81
C GLY A 65 -11.17 -2.09 -16.28
N ARG A 66 -11.94 -1.17 -15.71
CA ARG A 66 -12.14 -1.03 -14.24
C ARG A 66 -12.49 -2.34 -13.51
N PRO A 67 -13.39 -3.22 -14.01
CA PRO A 67 -13.66 -4.49 -13.34
C PRO A 67 -12.42 -5.38 -13.24
N ALA A 68 -11.64 -5.49 -14.32
CA ALA A 68 -10.42 -6.28 -14.35
C ALA A 68 -9.32 -5.69 -13.46
N GLN A 69 -9.21 -4.35 -13.40
CA GLN A 69 -8.32 -3.67 -12.45
C GLN A 69 -8.68 -4.01 -11.00
N LEU A 70 -9.96 -3.93 -10.64
CA LEU A 70 -10.43 -4.26 -9.29
C LEU A 70 -10.24 -5.75 -8.97
N THR A 71 -10.46 -6.65 -9.92
CA THR A 71 -10.16 -8.08 -9.75
C THR A 71 -8.66 -8.31 -9.52
N ALA A 72 -7.79 -7.67 -10.30
CA ALA A 72 -6.34 -7.80 -10.14
C ALA A 72 -5.88 -7.25 -8.78
N LEU A 73 -6.36 -6.07 -8.39
CA LEU A 73 -6.07 -5.47 -7.09
C LEU A 73 -6.64 -6.31 -5.94
N GLY A 74 -7.87 -6.81 -6.05
CA GLY A 74 -8.51 -7.61 -5.01
C GLY A 74 -7.86 -8.96 -4.77
N ASN A 75 -7.20 -9.54 -5.78
CA ASN A 75 -6.43 -10.79 -5.66
C ASN A 75 -4.92 -10.55 -5.45
N GLY A 76 -4.48 -9.28 -5.47
CA GLY A 76 -3.09 -8.89 -5.32
C GLY A 76 -2.60 -8.99 -3.87
N VAL A 77 -1.29 -9.11 -3.71
CA VAL A 77 -0.64 -9.08 -2.39
C VAL A 77 -0.29 -7.65 -1.99
N VAL A 78 -0.44 -7.32 -0.70
CA VAL A 78 0.06 -6.06 -0.14
C VAL A 78 1.60 -6.15 -0.05
N PRO A 79 2.38 -5.35 -0.82
CA PRO A 79 3.83 -5.54 -0.94
C PRO A 79 4.57 -5.49 0.40
N GLN A 80 4.14 -4.65 1.33
CA GLN A 80 4.76 -4.49 2.65
C GLN A 80 4.54 -5.74 3.52
N GLN A 81 3.37 -6.38 3.41
CA GLN A 81 3.09 -7.65 4.09
C GLN A 81 3.90 -8.78 3.47
N ALA A 82 3.98 -8.83 2.13
CA ALA A 82 4.79 -9.82 1.41
C ALA A 82 6.28 -9.69 1.75
N ALA A 83 6.84 -8.47 1.76
CA ALA A 83 8.22 -8.22 2.16
C ALA A 83 8.50 -8.70 3.59
N ARG A 84 7.56 -8.45 4.53
CA ARG A 84 7.71 -8.95 5.89
C ARG A 84 7.64 -10.48 5.98
N ALA A 85 6.75 -11.11 5.22
CA ALA A 85 6.66 -12.57 5.18
C ALA A 85 7.96 -13.19 4.64
N LEU A 86 8.55 -12.62 3.58
CA LEU A 86 9.82 -13.09 3.05
C LEU A 86 10.97 -12.98 4.07
N GLN A 87 11.04 -11.89 4.85
CA GLN A 87 12.04 -11.77 5.92
C GLN A 87 11.91 -12.84 7.00
N LEU A 88 10.69 -13.30 7.28
CA LEU A 88 10.40 -14.30 8.32
C LEU A 88 10.62 -15.73 7.81
N LEU A 89 10.24 -16.00 6.57
CA LEU A 89 10.17 -17.36 6.00
C LEU A 89 11.39 -17.72 5.16
N ALA A 90 12.11 -16.73 4.63
CA ALA A 90 13.30 -16.90 3.80
C ALA A 90 14.43 -16.00 4.33
N PRO A 91 14.98 -16.29 5.53
CA PRO A 91 16.07 -15.51 6.07
C PRO A 91 17.28 -15.57 5.12
N PRO A 92 18.10 -14.51 5.07
CA PRO A 92 19.29 -14.52 4.24
C PRO A 92 20.13 -15.75 4.60
N PHE A 93 20.66 -16.43 3.58
CA PHE A 93 21.59 -17.53 3.80
C PHE A 93 22.71 -17.04 4.72
N PRO A 94 23.06 -17.80 5.77
CA PRO A 94 24.16 -17.41 6.64
C PRO A 94 25.39 -17.21 5.75
N ARG A 95 25.97 -15.99 5.81
CA ARG A 95 27.27 -15.75 5.19
C ARG A 95 28.22 -16.80 5.75
N CYS A 96 28.93 -17.50 4.86
CA CYS A 96 29.93 -18.47 5.29
C CYS A 96 30.89 -17.77 6.27
N PRO A 97 31.02 -18.22 7.53
CA PRO A 97 31.87 -17.55 8.51
C PRO A 97 33.34 -17.47 8.10
N ARG A 98 33.73 -18.27 7.09
CA ARG A 98 35.10 -18.33 6.55
C ARG A 98 35.35 -17.37 5.38
N CYS A 99 34.32 -16.71 4.84
CA CYS A 99 34.46 -15.78 3.72
C CYS A 99 34.55 -14.33 4.24
N THR A 100 35.73 -13.93 4.73
CA THR A 100 35.98 -12.58 5.27
C THR A 100 36.68 -11.60 4.30
N GLY A 101 36.83 -11.96 3.03
CA GLY A 101 37.38 -11.05 2.02
C GLY A 101 37.35 -11.67 0.62
N ASP A 102 36.93 -10.90 -0.38
CA ASP A 102 36.98 -11.17 -1.83
C ASP A 102 36.27 -12.40 -2.41
N GLY A 103 35.32 -13.00 -1.68
CA GLY A 103 34.31 -13.86 -2.31
C GLY A 103 34.84 -15.12 -3.01
N ALA A 104 36.05 -15.56 -2.70
CA ALA A 104 36.55 -16.85 -3.16
C ALA A 104 36.14 -17.95 -2.17
N CYS A 105 35.31 -18.87 -2.65
CA CYS A 105 35.37 -20.27 -2.28
C CYS A 105 36.28 -20.98 -3.29
#